data_AF-A0A219B1L0-F1
#
_entry.id   AF-A0A219B1L0-F1
#
_cell.length_a   1.000
_cell.length_b   1.000
_cell.length_c   1.000
_cell.angle_alpha   90.00
_cell.angle_beta   90.00
_cell.angle_gamma   90.00
#
_symmetry.space_group_name_H-M   'P 1'
#
loop_
_entity.id
_entity.type
_entity.pdbx_description
1 polymer ?
#
loop_
_entity_poly.entity_id
_entity_poly.type
_entity_poly.pdbx_seq_one_letter_code
_entity_poly.pdbx_strand_id
1 'polypeptide(L)'
;MRRYLLLLAALHGACGVAFAAIGAHTGVAASVTTGAQFQLFHAAAAFGALAAIRSRWTGAGVLVLLAGTLLFSGAVYLSGLAGVSLGPVAPTGGLLMIAGWFILAAAALRPDPPRP
;
A
#
# COMPACT_ATOMS: atom_id res chain seq x y z
N MET A 1 6.02 -2.52 16.96
CA MET A 1 5.19 -2.09 15.81
C MET A 1 5.96 -2.00 14.50
N ARG A 2 7.08 -1.26 14.40
CA ARG A 2 7.84 -1.07 13.14
C ARG A 2 8.19 -2.37 12.38
N ARG A 3 8.61 -3.43 13.08
CA ARG A 3 8.91 -4.75 12.46
C ARG A 3 7.70 -5.36 11.73
N TYR A 4 6.51 -5.25 12.30
CA TYR A 4 5.28 -5.74 11.67
C TYR A 4 4.90 -4.92 10.44
N LEU A 5 5.11 -3.60 10.47
CA LEU A 5 4.87 -2.76 9.29
C LEU A 5 5.85 -3.07 8.15
N LEU A 6 7.12 -3.37 8.47
CA LEU A 6 8.10 -3.83 7.48
C LEU A 6 7.70 -5.20 6.89
N LEU A 7 7.21 -6.12 7.72
CA LEU A 7 6.67 -7.40 7.26
C LEU A 7 5.49 -7.18 6.31
N LEU A 8 4.53 -6.32 6.68
CA LEU A 8 3.39 -6.01 5.82
C LEU A 8 3.83 -5.36 4.49
N ALA A 9 4.79 -4.45 4.51
CA ALA A 9 5.35 -3.86 3.30
C ALA A 9 6.01 -4.93 2.41
N ALA A 10 6.77 -5.87 3.00
CA ALA A 10 7.37 -6.98 2.27
C ALA A 10 6.30 -7.87 1.60
N LEU A 11 5.23 -8.19 2.34
CA LEU A 11 4.12 -8.99 1.81
C LEU A 11 3.39 -8.27 0.66
N HIS A 12 3.18 -6.96 0.77
CA HIS A 12 2.62 -6.16 -0.33
C HIS A 12 3.53 -6.19 -1.56
N GLY A 13 4.84 -6.05 -1.38
CA GLY A 13 5.81 -6.15 -2.45
C GLY A 13 5.77 -7.53 -3.14
N ALA A 14 5.80 -8.61 -2.35
CA ALA A 14 5.73 -9.97 -2.88
C ALA A 14 4.43 -10.24 -3.65
N CYS A 15 3.27 -9.85 -3.10
CA CYS A 15 1.98 -9.96 -3.78
C CYS A 15 1.96 -9.12 -5.06
N GLY A 16 2.47 -7.90 -5.01
CA GLY A 16 2.55 -7.01 -6.17
C GLY A 16 3.37 -7.62 -7.31
N VAL A 17 4.53 -8.23 -7.01
CA VAL A 17 5.33 -8.95 -8.02
C VAL A 17 4.55 -10.14 -8.58
N ALA A 18 3.91 -10.94 -7.72
CA ALA A 18 3.14 -12.11 -8.15
C ALA A 18 2.00 -11.73 -9.11
N PHE A 19 1.18 -10.72 -8.76
CA PHE A 19 0.08 -10.27 -9.61
C PHE A 19 0.55 -9.52 -10.86
N ALA A 20 1.68 -8.80 -10.81
CA ALA A 20 2.30 -8.22 -12.00
C ALA A 20 2.75 -9.32 -12.98
N ALA A 21 3.37 -10.39 -12.46
CA ALA A 21 3.78 -11.54 -13.28
C ALA A 21 2.57 -12.24 -13.90
N ILE A 22 1.49 -12.45 -13.14
CA ILE A 22 0.22 -12.96 -13.68
C ILE A 22 -0.27 -12.08 -14.82
N GLY A 23 -0.40 -10.76 -14.60
CA GLY A 23 -0.86 -9.82 -15.63
C GLY A 23 -0.03 -9.87 -16.91
N ALA A 24 1.29 -10.03 -16.80
CA ALA A 24 2.20 -10.10 -17.94
C ALA A 24 2.09 -11.41 -18.75
N HIS A 25 1.85 -12.56 -18.10
CA HIS A 25 1.90 -13.87 -18.75
C HIS A 25 0.56 -14.32 -19.34
N THR A 26 -0.55 -13.99 -18.68
CA THR A 26 -1.87 -14.47 -19.09
C THR A 26 -2.70 -13.43 -19.82
N GLY A 27 -2.18 -12.19 -19.95
CA GLY A 27 -2.90 -11.09 -20.60
C GLY A 27 -4.17 -10.68 -19.85
N VAL A 28 -4.23 -10.93 -18.54
CA VAL A 28 -5.41 -10.62 -17.70
C VAL A 28 -5.74 -9.13 -17.74
N ALA A 29 -6.99 -8.82 -17.41
CA ALA A 29 -7.54 -7.48 -17.32
C ALA A 29 -6.57 -6.44 -16.74
N ALA A 30 -6.51 -5.26 -17.37
CA ALA A 30 -5.67 -4.14 -16.98
C ALA A 30 -5.84 -3.73 -15.50
N SER A 31 -6.98 -4.07 -14.89
CA SER A 31 -7.25 -3.89 -13.46
C SER A 31 -6.29 -4.68 -12.56
N VAL A 32 -5.85 -5.88 -12.95
CA VAL A 32 -4.88 -6.68 -12.19
C VAL A 32 -3.51 -6.03 -12.22
N THR A 33 -3.05 -5.62 -13.40
CA THR A 33 -1.80 -4.87 -13.55
C THR A 33 -1.82 -3.57 -12.75
N THR A 34 -2.96 -2.87 -12.74
CA THR A 34 -3.14 -1.64 -11.95
C THR A 34 -3.02 -1.93 -10.46
N GLY A 35 -3.74 -2.93 -9.92
CA GLY A 35 -3.61 -3.32 -8.50
C GLY A 35 -2.16 -3.67 -8.11
N ALA A 36 -1.45 -4.38 -9.00
CA ALA A 36 -0.07 -4.78 -8.77
C ALA A 36 0.88 -3.58 -8.68
N GLN A 37 0.74 -2.60 -9.58
CA GLN A 37 1.49 -1.35 -9.54
C GLN A 37 1.24 -0.58 -8.24
N PHE A 38 -0.02 -0.49 -7.80
CA PHE A 38 -0.36 0.15 -6.53
C PHE A 38 0.26 -0.58 -5.34
N GLN A 39 0.26 -1.92 -5.30
CA GLN A 39 0.93 -2.69 -4.24
C GLN A 39 2.44 -2.43 -4.20
N LEU A 40 3.11 -2.52 -5.34
CA LEU A 40 4.57 -2.32 -5.44
C LEU A 40 4.98 -0.91 -5.01
N PHE A 41 4.29 0.10 -5.52
CA PHE A 41 4.59 1.50 -5.21
C PHE A 41 4.44 1.80 -3.72
N HIS A 42 3.32 1.38 -3.12
CA HIS A 42 3.05 1.66 -1.70
C HIS A 42 3.87 0.78 -0.75
N ALA A 43 4.28 -0.42 -1.16
CA ALA A 43 5.26 -1.21 -0.42
C ALA A 43 6.62 -0.50 -0.35
N ALA A 44 7.14 -0.03 -1.49
CA ALA A 44 8.39 0.72 -1.55
C ALA A 44 8.31 2.03 -0.73
N ALA A 45 7.20 2.77 -0.88
CA ALA A 45 6.94 3.97 -0.09
C ALA A 45 6.91 3.68 1.43
N ALA A 46 6.29 2.59 1.86
CA ALA A 46 6.26 2.20 3.26
C ALA A 46 7.67 1.91 3.82
N PHE A 47 8.50 1.18 3.06
CA PHE A 47 9.91 0.97 3.44
C PHE A 47 10.67 2.30 3.55
N GLY A 48 10.55 3.17 2.54
CA GLY A 48 11.19 4.48 2.52
C GLY A 48 10.76 5.37 3.68
N ALA A 49 9.46 5.47 3.94
CA ALA A 49 8.91 6.25 5.05
C ALA A 49 9.41 5.75 6.41
N LEU A 50 9.38 4.44 6.63
CA LEU A 50 9.88 3.85 7.89
C LEU A 50 11.38 4.01 8.06
N ALA A 51 12.16 4.13 6.99
CA ALA A 51 13.60 4.36 7.04
C ALA A 51 13.96 5.83 7.30
N ALA A 52 13.28 6.75 6.61
CA ALA A 52 13.63 8.16 6.56
C ALA A 52 12.94 9.03 7.62
N ILE A 53 11.68 8.74 7.98
CA ILE A 53 10.90 9.62 8.84
C ILE A 53 11.01 9.16 10.31
N ARG A 54 11.49 10.06 11.17
CA ARG A 54 11.58 9.87 12.62
C ARG A 54 10.47 10.65 13.30
N SER A 55 9.28 10.07 13.32
CA SER A 55 8.10 10.64 13.98
C SER A 55 7.20 9.53 14.51
N ARG A 56 6.58 9.73 15.68
CA ARG A 56 5.58 8.80 16.25
C ARG A 56 4.39 8.54 15.33
N TRP A 57 4.10 9.46 14.41
CA TRP A 57 3.01 9.36 13.44
C TRP A 57 3.34 8.50 12.21
N THR A 58 4.62 8.24 11.94
CA THR A 58 5.08 7.46 10.76
C THR A 58 4.42 6.08 10.72
N GLY A 59 4.33 5.40 11.86
CA GLY A 59 3.73 4.08 11.93
C GLY A 59 2.24 4.07 11.59
N ALA A 60 1.49 5.09 12.04
CA ALA A 60 0.07 5.22 11.71
C ALA A 60 -0.14 5.54 10.23
N GLY A 61 0.65 6.46 9.66
CA GLY A 61 0.60 6.79 8.23
C GLY A 61 0.88 5.57 7.35
N VAL A 62 1.93 4.80 7.65
CA VAL A 62 2.24 3.56 6.93
C VAL A 62 1.15 2.50 7.08
N LEU A 63 0.57 2.34 8.27
CA LEU A 63 -0.51 1.37 8.48
C LEU A 63 -1.74 1.72 7.64
N VAL A 64 -2.18 2.97 7.67
CA VAL A 64 -3.33 3.46 6.89
C VAL A 64 -3.07 3.31 5.39
N LEU A 65 -1.85 3.63 4.96
CA LEU A 65 -1.42 3.46 3.57
C LEU A 65 -1.54 2.01 3.10
N LEU A 66 -0.91 1.07 3.82
CA LEU A 66 -0.92 -0.35 3.47
C LEU A 66 -2.32 -0.97 3.58
N ALA A 67 -3.12 -0.57 4.56
CA ALA A 67 -4.52 -1.01 4.65
C ALA A 67 -5.33 -0.54 3.44
N GLY A 68 -5.18 0.72 3.02
CA GLY A 68 -5.80 1.25 1.82
C GLY A 68 -5.34 0.53 0.54
N THR A 69 -4.04 0.24 0.44
CA THR A 69 -3.46 -0.51 -0.69
C THR A 69 -4.04 -1.92 -0.77
N LEU A 70 -4.17 -2.62 0.37
CA LEU A 70 -4.75 -3.96 0.41
C LEU A 70 -6.21 -3.97 -0.07
N LEU A 71 -7.03 -3.02 0.42
CA LEU A 71 -8.44 -2.92 0.02
C LEU A 71 -8.60 -2.60 -1.46
N PHE A 72 -7.86 -1.59 -1.95
CA PHE A 72 -7.89 -1.21 -3.36
C PHE A 72 -7.44 -2.35 -4.26
N SER A 73 -6.26 -2.89 -3.99
CA SER A 73 -5.63 -3.89 -4.86
C SER A 73 -6.40 -5.21 -4.80
N GLY A 74 -6.83 -5.64 -3.62
CA GLY A 74 -7.65 -6.84 -3.45
C GLY A 74 -8.98 -6.77 -4.21
N ALA A 75 -9.66 -5.62 -4.17
CA ALA A 75 -10.91 -5.44 -4.91
C ALA A 75 -10.71 -5.48 -6.44
N VAL A 76 -9.67 -4.82 -6.97
CA VAL A 76 -9.40 -4.86 -8.42
C VAL A 76 -8.84 -6.20 -8.88
N TYR A 77 -8.13 -6.94 -8.03
CA TYR A 77 -7.70 -8.32 -8.31
C TYR A 77 -8.89 -9.26 -8.41
N LEU A 78 -9.82 -9.22 -7.46
CA LEU A 78 -11.04 -10.04 -7.51
C LEU A 78 -11.89 -9.72 -8.73
N SER A 79 -12.02 -8.44 -9.07
CA SER A 79 -12.72 -8.01 -10.28
C SER A 79 -12.02 -8.50 -11.55
N GLY A 80 -10.69 -8.34 -11.63
CA GLY A 80 -9.91 -8.70 -12.82
C GLY A 80 -9.69 -10.19 -13.02
N LEU A 81 -9.62 -10.99 -11.96
CA LEU A 81 -9.35 -12.43 -12.01
C LEU A 81 -10.61 -13.29 -11.97
N ALA A 82 -11.62 -12.87 -11.20
CA ALA A 82 -12.84 -13.65 -10.96
C ALA A 82 -14.11 -12.98 -11.51
N GLY A 83 -14.01 -11.76 -12.07
CA GLY A 83 -15.19 -11.00 -12.50
C GLY A 83 -16.06 -10.51 -11.34
N VAL A 84 -15.58 -10.60 -10.10
CA VAL A 84 -16.35 -10.27 -8.89
C VAL A 84 -16.08 -8.82 -8.48
N SER A 85 -17.12 -7.99 -8.54
CA SER A 85 -17.06 -6.61 -8.04
C SER A 85 -17.37 -6.57 -6.54
N LEU A 86 -16.49 -5.91 -5.77
CA LEU A 86 -16.73 -5.59 -4.36
C LEU A 86 -17.35 -4.20 -4.16
N GLY A 87 -17.90 -3.60 -5.21
CA GLY A 87 -18.54 -2.29 -5.14
C GLY A 87 -17.57 -1.18 -4.69
N PRO A 88 -17.89 -0.40 -3.64
CA PRO A 88 -17.13 0.79 -3.25
C PRO A 88 -15.80 0.49 -2.55
N VAL A 89 -15.43 -0.77 -2.34
CA VAL A 89 -14.20 -1.14 -1.62
C VAL A 89 -12.94 -0.56 -2.27
N ALA A 90 -12.85 -0.57 -3.61
CA ALA A 90 -11.70 0.03 -4.30
C ALA A 90 -11.61 1.56 -4.06
N PRO A 91 -12.67 2.35 -4.30
CA PRO A 91 -12.69 3.77 -3.92
C PRO A 91 -12.33 4.03 -2.45
N THR A 92 -12.86 3.25 -1.51
CA THR A 92 -12.52 3.38 -0.08
C THR A 92 -11.03 3.13 0.17
N GLY A 93 -10.44 2.11 -0.46
CA GLY A 93 -9.00 1.86 -0.40
C GLY A 93 -8.18 3.03 -0.93
N GLY A 94 -8.63 3.65 -2.03
CA GLY A 94 -8.04 4.87 -2.60
C GLY A 94 -8.02 6.04 -1.62
N LEU A 95 -9.14 6.31 -0.96
CA LEU A 95 -9.25 7.37 0.04
C LEU A 95 -8.33 7.12 1.25
N LEU A 96 -8.22 5.88 1.71
CA LEU A 96 -7.28 5.53 2.77
C LEU A 96 -5.83 5.72 2.34
N MET A 97 -5.46 5.37 1.11
CA MET A 97 -4.11 5.63 0.61
C MET A 97 -3.79 7.13 0.61
N ILE A 98 -4.71 7.97 0.15
CA ILE A 98 -4.58 9.43 0.19
C ILE A 98 -4.39 9.92 1.64
N ALA A 99 -5.22 9.45 2.57
CA ALA A 99 -5.09 9.80 3.98
C ALA A 99 -3.73 9.37 4.57
N GLY A 100 -3.26 8.16 4.23
CA GLY A 100 -1.96 7.65 4.64
C GLY A 100 -0.81 8.55 4.18
N TRP A 101 -0.83 8.99 2.92
CA TRP A 101 0.13 9.96 2.38
C TRP A 101 0.10 11.31 3.12
N PHE A 102 -1.08 11.85 3.41
CA PHE A 102 -1.19 13.10 4.18
C PHE A 102 -0.66 12.96 5.61
N ILE A 103 -0.91 11.82 6.27
CA ILE A 103 -0.34 11.55 7.60
C ILE A 103 1.19 11.48 7.53
N LEU A 104 1.75 10.83 6.51
CA LEU A 104 3.20 10.76 6.31
C LEU A 104 3.82 12.14 6.02
N ALA A 105 3.14 12.98 5.23
CA ALA A 105 3.55 14.36 5.01
C ALA A 105 3.56 15.17 6.32
N ALA A 106 2.50 15.07 7.13
CA ALA A 106 2.44 15.71 8.44
C ALA A 106 3.51 15.18 9.41
N ALA A 107 3.82 13.87 9.35
CA ALA A 107 4.88 13.25 10.14
C ALA A 107 6.27 13.76 9.74
N ALA A 108 6.52 13.99 8.45
CA ALA A 108 7.78 14.53 7.94
C ALA A 108 7.99 15.99 8.38
N LEU A 109 6.92 16.78 8.46
CA LEU A 109 6.96 18.17 8.95
C LEU A 109 7.08 18.28 10.48
N ARG A 110 6.83 17.18 11.21
CA ARG A 110 6.86 17.14 12.69
C ARG A 110 7.74 15.97 13.18
N PRO A 111 9.07 16.03 12.97
CA PRO A 111 9.98 15.02 13.46
C PRO A 111 10.05 15.03 14.99
N ASP A 112 10.18 13.83 15.58
CA ASP A 112 10.43 13.69 17.01
C ASP A 112 11.86 14.17 17.33
N PRO A 113 12.10 14.75 18.52
CA PRO A 113 13.45 15.10 18.95
C PRO A 113 14.39 13.89 18.94
N PRO A 114 15.70 14.09 18.73
CA PRO A 114 16.69 13.03 18.91
C PRO A 114 16.52 12.41 20.30
N ARG A 115 16.51 11.08 20.38
CA ARG A 115 16.54 10.42 21.68
C ARG A 115 17.95 10.58 22.27
N PRO A 116 18.08 10.93 23.56
CA PRO A 116 19.38 11.08 24.23
C PRO A 116 20.14 9.75 24.28
#